data_AF-W1XMI6-F1
#
_entry.id   AF-W1XMI6-F1
#
_cell.length_a   1.000
_cell.length_b   1.000
_cell.length_c   1.000
_cell.angle_alpha   90.00
_cell.angle_beta   90.00
_cell.angle_gamma   90.00
#
_symmetry.space_group_name_H-M   'P 1'
#
loop_
_entity.id
_entity.type
_entity.pdbx_description
1 polymer ?
#
loop_
_entity_poly.entity_id
_entity_poly.type
_entity_poly.pdbx_seq_one_letter_code
_entity_poly.pdbx_strand_id
1 'polypeptide(L)'
;PCNECSACKSILSGQSMDVLEIDAASNRGIDEVRALRESVKFMPVEGRKKVFIIDEAHMLTTEAWNALLKTIEEPPAHVMFIFATTEIEKLPVTIVSRCQRYTFRRITSDDIAQRLSYVAEKEGFG
;
A
#
# COMPACT_ATOMS: atom_id res chain seq x y z
N PRO A 1 11.65 5.54 -11.25
CA PRO A 1 10.56 6.54 -11.45
C PRO A 1 11.20 7.85 -11.94
N CYS A 2 10.57 8.60 -12.86
CA CYS A 2 11.16 9.86 -13.36
C CYS A 2 10.68 11.11 -12.61
N ASN A 3 9.62 11.01 -11.81
CA ASN A 3 9.06 12.11 -10.99
C ASN A 3 8.55 13.34 -11.76
N GLU A 4 8.58 13.32 -13.09
CA GLU A 4 8.22 14.48 -13.92
C GLU A 4 7.04 14.23 -14.87
N CYS A 5 6.75 12.97 -15.24
CA CYS A 5 5.62 12.63 -16.11
C CYS A 5 4.28 12.73 -15.37
N SER A 6 3.17 12.78 -16.12
CA SER A 6 1.81 12.90 -15.57
C SER A 6 1.51 11.82 -14.53
N ALA A 7 1.84 10.57 -14.83
CA ALA A 7 1.63 9.44 -13.93
C ALA A 7 2.44 9.57 -12.63
N CYS A 8 3.72 9.95 -12.70
CA CYS A 8 4.51 10.15 -11.47
C CYS A 8 3.96 11.32 -10.65
N LYS A 9 3.58 12.43 -11.30
CA LYS A 9 3.02 13.60 -10.61
C LYS A 9 1.69 13.29 -9.94
N SER A 10 0.78 12.57 -10.62
CA SER A 10 -0.53 12.22 -10.05
C SER A 10 -0.41 11.23 -8.89
N ILE A 11 0.53 10.29 -8.95
CA ILE A 11 0.84 9.39 -7.83
C ILE A 11 1.40 10.19 -6.65
N LEU A 12 2.40 11.05 -6.90
CA LEU A 12 3.04 11.86 -5.85
C LEU A 12 2.06 12.86 -5.20
N SER A 13 1.06 13.33 -5.94
CA SER A 13 0.01 14.21 -5.39
C SER A 13 -1.17 13.44 -4.77
N GLY A 14 -1.16 12.10 -4.78
CA GLY A 14 -2.27 11.28 -4.26
C GLY A 14 -3.55 11.34 -5.11
N GLN A 15 -3.46 11.77 -6.36
CA GLN A 15 -4.60 11.96 -7.27
C GLN A 15 -4.68 10.92 -8.39
N SER A 16 -3.80 9.92 -8.36
CA SER A 16 -3.81 8.85 -9.36
C SER A 16 -5.09 8.01 -9.26
N MET A 17 -5.76 7.80 -10.39
CA MET A 17 -6.87 6.84 -10.47
C MET A 17 -6.41 5.38 -10.49
N ASP A 18 -5.10 5.16 -10.74
CA ASP A 18 -4.50 3.85 -10.86
C ASP A 18 -3.75 3.41 -9.61
N VAL A 19 -3.50 4.33 -8.66
CA VAL A 19 -2.89 4.02 -7.37
C VAL A 19 -3.84 4.51 -6.29
N LEU A 20 -4.54 3.58 -5.67
CA LEU A 20 -5.49 3.86 -4.60
C LEU A 20 -4.86 3.48 -3.27
N GLU A 21 -4.77 4.45 -2.37
CA GLU A 21 -4.34 4.25 -0.99
C GLU A 21 -5.54 4.25 -0.07
N ILE A 22 -5.61 3.26 0.82
CA ILE A 22 -6.72 3.03 1.74
C ILE A 22 -6.13 2.81 3.12
N ASP A 23 -6.46 3.69 4.06
CA ASP A 23 -6.24 3.44 5.47
C ASP A 23 -7.29 2.46 5.99
N ALA A 24 -6.87 1.25 6.33
CA ALA A 24 -7.76 0.21 6.85
C ALA A 24 -8.27 0.53 8.26
N ALA A 25 -7.61 1.39 9.05
CA ALA A 25 -8.13 1.78 10.36
C ALA A 25 -9.46 2.54 10.22
N SER A 26 -9.54 3.41 9.21
CA SER A 26 -10.74 4.19 8.88
C SER A 26 -11.72 3.43 7.97
N ASN A 27 -11.23 2.51 7.13
CA ASN A 27 -12.00 1.80 6.10
C ASN A 27 -11.99 0.27 6.30
N ARG A 28 -12.21 -0.18 7.55
CA ARG A 28 -12.07 -1.59 7.94
C ARG A 28 -13.21 -2.52 7.47
N GLY A 29 -14.33 -1.97 7.04
CA GLY A 29 -15.59 -2.69 6.85
C GLY A 29 -15.68 -3.50 5.56
N ILE A 30 -16.67 -4.39 5.51
CA ILE A 30 -16.94 -5.23 4.34
C ILE A 30 -17.40 -4.42 3.13
N ASP A 31 -18.08 -3.30 3.33
CA ASP A 31 -18.67 -2.52 2.23
C ASP A 31 -17.59 -1.75 1.45
N GLU A 32 -16.61 -1.19 2.14
CA GLU A 32 -15.44 -0.56 1.53
C GLU A 32 -14.64 -1.57 0.70
N VAL A 33 -14.43 -2.76 1.25
CA VAL A 33 -13.73 -3.84 0.55
C VAL A 33 -14.51 -4.39 -0.65
N ARG A 34 -15.84 -4.43 -0.57
CA ARG A 34 -16.68 -4.80 -1.73
C ARG A 34 -16.54 -3.78 -2.85
N ALA A 35 -16.55 -2.48 -2.52
CA ALA A 35 -16.30 -1.42 -3.50
C ALA A 35 -14.90 -1.54 -4.13
N LEU A 36 -13.87 -1.85 -3.30
CA LEU A 36 -12.52 -2.16 -3.78
C LEU A 36 -12.54 -3.33 -4.77
N ARG A 37 -13.18 -4.44 -4.41
CA ARG A 37 -13.25 -5.64 -5.25
C ARG A 37 -13.98 -5.40 -6.58
N GLU A 38 -14.98 -4.53 -6.61
CA GLU A 38 -15.59 -4.10 -7.86
C GLU A 38 -14.61 -3.25 -8.70
N SER A 39 -13.85 -2.36 -8.05
CA SER A 39 -12.81 -1.53 -8.68
C SER A 39 -11.70 -2.34 -9.35
N VAL A 40 -11.37 -3.53 -8.80
CA VAL A 40 -10.37 -4.47 -9.34
C VAL A 40 -10.69 -4.94 -10.76
N LYS A 41 -11.97 -5.02 -11.13
CA LYS A 41 -12.41 -5.50 -12.45
C LYS A 41 -12.04 -4.56 -13.59
N PHE A 42 -11.78 -3.29 -13.29
CA PHE A 42 -11.48 -2.27 -14.29
C PHE A 42 -9.99 -2.21 -14.60
N MET A 43 -9.67 -1.98 -15.87
CA MET A 43 -8.30 -1.72 -16.32
C MET A 43 -7.77 -0.41 -15.74
N PRO A 44 -6.44 -0.27 -15.57
CA PRO A 44 -5.84 1.02 -15.28
C PRO A 44 -6.11 2.03 -16.41
N VAL A 45 -6.23 3.31 -16.06
CA VAL A 45 -6.58 4.42 -16.95
C VAL A 45 -5.35 4.91 -17.73
N GLU A 46 -4.23 5.11 -17.05
CA GLU A 46 -2.98 5.64 -17.63
C GLU A 46 -1.79 4.69 -17.43
N GLY A 47 -1.78 3.99 -16.29
CA GLY A 47 -0.72 3.10 -15.86
C GLY A 47 -0.78 1.71 -16.50
N ARG A 48 0.27 0.92 -16.27
CA ARG A 48 0.32 -0.50 -16.65
C ARG A 48 -0.40 -1.41 -15.65
N LYS A 49 -0.57 -0.92 -14.43
CA LYS A 49 -1.13 -1.65 -13.30
C LYS A 49 -2.06 -0.73 -12.52
N LYS A 50 -3.14 -1.30 -12.00
CA LYS A 50 -3.98 -0.72 -10.96
C LYS A 50 -3.49 -1.25 -9.61
N VAL A 51 -2.99 -0.36 -8.77
CA VAL A 51 -2.33 -0.65 -7.51
C VAL A 51 -3.25 -0.26 -6.36
N PHE A 52 -3.48 -1.18 -5.44
CA PHE A 52 -4.18 -0.94 -4.19
C PHE A 52 -3.18 -1.03 -3.04
N ILE A 53 -2.97 0.07 -2.33
CA ILE A 53 -2.14 0.15 -1.13
C ILE A 53 -3.10 0.19 0.05
N ILE A 54 -3.07 -0.84 0.88
CA ILE A 54 -3.86 -0.89 2.11
C ILE A 54 -2.89 -0.71 3.28
N ASP A 55 -2.96 0.46 3.90
CA ASP A 55 -2.20 0.78 5.09
C ASP A 55 -2.92 0.30 6.35
N GLU A 56 -2.15 -0.01 7.39
CA GLU A 56 -2.59 -0.65 8.63
C GLU A 56 -3.53 -1.85 8.40
N ALA A 57 -3.18 -2.71 7.44
CA ALA A 57 -4.02 -3.81 6.96
C ALA A 57 -4.48 -4.79 8.06
N HIS A 58 -3.77 -4.85 9.20
CA HIS A 58 -4.22 -5.63 10.37
C HIS A 58 -5.53 -5.11 10.98
N MET A 59 -5.98 -3.90 10.62
CA MET A 59 -7.22 -3.29 11.08
C MET A 59 -8.45 -3.74 10.26
N LEU A 60 -8.26 -4.38 9.10
CA LEU A 60 -9.36 -4.95 8.33
C LEU A 60 -10.09 -6.03 9.12
N THR A 61 -11.42 -6.06 9.02
CA THR A 61 -12.20 -7.14 9.67
C THR A 61 -11.96 -8.49 8.99
N THR A 62 -12.29 -9.57 9.69
CA THR A 62 -12.22 -10.94 9.14
C THR A 62 -13.07 -11.07 7.87
N GLU A 63 -14.26 -10.46 7.84
CA GLU A 63 -15.15 -10.50 6.68
C GLU A 63 -14.57 -9.75 5.49
N ALA A 64 -13.91 -8.61 5.73
CA ALA A 64 -13.18 -7.86 4.72
C ALA A 64 -12.05 -8.71 4.11
N TRP A 65 -11.23 -9.38 4.93
CA TRP A 65 -10.20 -10.28 4.43
C TRP A 65 -10.76 -11.42 3.58
N ASN A 66 -11.84 -12.06 4.05
CA ASN A 66 -12.50 -13.15 3.32
C ASN A 66 -13.05 -12.67 1.96
N ALA A 67 -13.55 -11.44 1.88
CA ALA A 67 -14.03 -10.87 0.62
C ALA A 67 -12.91 -10.63 -0.40
N LEU A 68 -11.68 -10.37 0.05
CA LEU A 68 -10.50 -10.18 -0.80
C LEU A 68 -9.80 -11.48 -1.17
N LEU A 69 -9.95 -12.56 -0.38
CA LEU A 69 -9.14 -13.78 -0.49
C LEU A 69 -9.06 -14.34 -1.92
N LYS A 70 -10.21 -14.53 -2.58
CA LYS A 70 -10.25 -15.02 -3.97
C LYS A 70 -9.48 -14.13 -4.95
N THR A 71 -9.53 -12.82 -4.72
CA THR A 71 -8.86 -11.83 -5.57
C THR A 71 -7.34 -11.83 -5.35
N ILE A 72 -6.90 -12.12 -4.13
CA ILE A 72 -5.48 -12.22 -3.78
C ILE A 72 -4.89 -13.55 -4.28
N GLU A 73 -5.68 -14.63 -4.30
CA GLU A 73 -5.28 -15.93 -4.85
C GLU A 73 -4.99 -15.89 -6.35
N GLU A 74 -5.89 -15.25 -7.10
CA GLU A 74 -5.81 -15.17 -8.56
C GLU A 74 -6.02 -13.70 -8.99
N PRO A 75 -5.05 -12.81 -8.71
CA PRO A 75 -5.21 -11.41 -9.05
C PRO A 75 -5.23 -11.23 -10.57
N PRO A 76 -6.11 -10.37 -11.11
CA PRO A 76 -6.06 -10.02 -12.52
C PRO A 76 -4.67 -9.52 -12.91
N ALA A 77 -4.23 -9.83 -14.13
CA ALA A 77 -2.89 -9.50 -14.59
C ALA A 77 -2.57 -8.00 -14.56
N HIS A 78 -3.56 -7.12 -14.54
CA HIS A 78 -3.39 -5.67 -14.43
C HIS A 78 -3.45 -5.14 -12.99
N VAL A 79 -3.63 -5.99 -11.97
CA VAL A 79 -3.82 -5.57 -10.57
C VAL A 79 -2.58 -5.87 -9.74
N MET A 80 -2.33 -5.03 -8.73
CA MET A 80 -1.31 -5.24 -7.70
C MET A 80 -1.85 -4.81 -6.34
N PHE A 81 -1.68 -5.67 -5.33
CA PHE A 81 -1.97 -5.33 -3.95
C PHE A 81 -0.67 -5.09 -3.18
N ILE A 82 -0.66 -4.07 -2.33
CA ILE A 82 0.38 -3.77 -1.36
C ILE A 82 -0.33 -3.65 -0.01
N PHE A 83 0.06 -4.48 0.95
CA PHE A 83 -0.44 -4.41 2.32
C PHE A 83 0.68 -3.95 3.24
N ALA A 84 0.45 -2.87 3.97
CA ALA A 84 1.35 -2.41 5.02
C ALA A 84 0.72 -2.70 6.39
N THR A 85 1.54 -3.12 7.35
CA THR A 85 1.07 -3.42 8.71
C THR A 85 2.23 -3.32 9.70
N THR A 86 1.93 -2.84 10.90
CA THR A 86 2.82 -2.87 12.05
C THR A 86 2.71 -4.17 12.87
N GLU A 87 1.62 -4.92 12.72
CA GLU A 87 1.29 -6.14 13.48
C GLU A 87 1.02 -7.31 12.52
N ILE A 88 2.07 -7.97 12.04
CA ILE A 88 1.96 -9.03 11.02
C ILE A 88 1.22 -10.28 11.52
N GLU A 89 1.34 -10.58 12.81
CA GLU A 89 0.70 -11.69 13.51
C GLU A 89 -0.83 -11.56 13.58
N LYS A 90 -1.37 -10.36 13.40
CA LYS A 90 -2.82 -10.11 13.31
C LYS A 90 -3.39 -10.39 11.92
N LEU A 91 -2.56 -10.52 10.89
CA LEU A 91 -3.04 -10.86 9.54
C LEU A 91 -3.38 -12.35 9.44
N PRO A 92 -4.43 -12.72 8.69
CA PRO A 92 -4.73 -14.12 8.44
C PRO A 92 -3.57 -14.84 7.74
N VAL A 93 -3.19 -16.02 8.23
CA VAL A 93 -2.11 -16.85 7.64
C VAL A 93 -2.37 -17.18 6.16
N THR A 94 -3.64 -17.28 5.76
CA THR A 94 -4.05 -17.49 4.37
C THR A 94 -3.65 -16.33 3.47
N ILE A 95 -3.69 -15.09 3.96
CA ILE A 95 -3.25 -13.91 3.22
C ILE A 95 -1.72 -13.86 3.18
N VAL A 96 -1.07 -14.02 4.33
CA VAL A 96 0.40 -13.94 4.43
C VAL A 96 1.08 -14.98 3.53
N SER A 97 0.53 -16.20 3.42
CA SER A 97 1.08 -17.25 2.56
C SER A 97 0.95 -17.00 1.05
N ARG A 98 0.11 -16.04 0.64
CA ARG A 98 -0.09 -15.63 -0.77
C ARG A 98 0.60 -14.32 -1.12
N CYS A 99 1.28 -13.70 -0.16
CA CYS A 99 1.99 -12.44 -0.36
C CYS A 99 3.50 -12.65 -0.32
N GLN A 100 4.22 -11.88 -1.14
CA GLN A 100 5.65 -11.70 -0.95
C GLN A 100 5.86 -10.79 0.27
N ARG A 101 6.48 -11.33 1.33
CA ARG A 101 6.73 -10.58 2.56
C ARG A 101 8.04 -9.82 2.49
N TYR A 102 7.98 -8.51 2.71
CA TYR A 102 9.13 -7.65 2.96
C TYR A 102 9.04 -7.10 4.38
N THR A 103 10.09 -7.31 5.18
CA THR A 103 10.13 -6.81 6.57
C THR A 103 11.13 -5.67 6.65
N PHE A 104 10.64 -4.47 6.93
CA PHE A 104 11.46 -3.30 7.17
C PHE A 104 12.08 -3.41 8.56
N ARG A 105 13.42 -3.39 8.63
CA ARG A 105 14.13 -3.37 9.91
C ARG A 105 14.19 -1.94 10.44
N ARG A 106 14.30 -1.81 11.76
CA ARG A 106 14.53 -0.50 12.39
C ARG A 106 15.80 0.12 11.82
N ILE A 107 15.73 1.42 11.52
CA ILE A 107 16.90 2.22 11.15
C ILE A 107 17.81 2.33 12.37
N THR A 108 19.12 2.26 12.18
CA THR A 108 20.07 2.36 13.30
C THR A 108 20.14 3.80 13.83
N SER A 109 20.53 3.99 15.09
CA SER A 109 20.71 5.32 15.66
C SER A 109 21.73 6.15 14.88
N ASP A 110 22.78 5.51 14.37
CA ASP A 110 23.83 6.16 13.58
C ASP A 110 23.29 6.63 12.23
N ASP A 111 22.52 5.80 11.53
CA ASP A 111 21.87 6.17 10.26
C ASP A 111 20.86 7.32 10.46
N ILE A 112 20.11 7.30 11.57
CA ILE A 112 19.19 8.38 11.94
C ILE A 112 19.95 9.68 12.18
N ALA A 113 21.03 9.63 12.97
CA ALA A 113 21.85 10.81 13.28
C ALA A 113 22.46 11.40 12.00
N GLN A 114 23.06 10.57 11.14
CA GLN A 114 23.62 11.02 9.86
C GLN A 114 22.55 11.64 8.95
N ARG A 115 21.36 11.04 8.88
CA ARG A 115 20.28 11.57 8.07
C ARG A 115 19.77 12.92 8.60
N LEU A 116 19.68 13.08 9.92
CA LEU A 116 19.28 14.34 10.54
C LEU A 116 20.30 15.44 10.30
N SER A 117 21.60 15.16 10.47
CA SER A 117 22.66 16.13 10.14
C SER A 117 22.61 16.56 8.68
N TYR A 118 22.47 15.62 7.75
CA TYR A 118 22.33 15.91 6.33
C TYR A 118 21.14 16.85 6.03
N VAL A 119 19.98 16.61 6.65
CA VAL A 119 18.79 17.46 6.47
C VAL A 119 19.01 18.83 7.11
N ALA A 120 19.57 18.90 8.32
CA ALA A 120 19.85 20.16 9.00
C ALA A 120 20.80 21.05 8.20
N GLU A 121 21.87 20.50 7.64
CA GLU A 121 22.79 21.22 6.76
C GLU A 121 22.08 21.77 5.50
N LYS A 122 21.20 20.97 4.87
CA LYS A 122 20.46 21.37 3.67
C LYS A 122 19.46 22.49 3.92
N GLU A 123 18.89 22.52 5.12
CA GLU A 123 17.92 23.53 5.54
C GLU A 123 18.58 24.75 6.24
N GLY A 124 19.91 24.78 6.35
CA GLY A 124 20.67 25.91 6.90
C GLY A 124 20.74 25.97 8.43
N PHE A 125 20.53 24.84 9.11
CA PHE A 125 20.61 24.69 10.57
C PHE A 125 21.90 24.02 11.06
N GLY A 126 22.86 23.73 10.16
CA GLY A 126 24.12 23.03 10.43
C GLY A 126 25.33 23.94 10.52
#